data_AF-C1IS34-F1
#
_entry.id   AF-C1IS34-F1
#
_cell.length_a   1.000
_cell.length_b   1.000
_cell.length_c   1.000
_cell.angle_alpha   90.00
_cell.angle_beta   90.00
_cell.angle_gamma   90.00
#
_symmetry.space_group_name_H-M   'P 1'
#
loop_
_entity.id
_entity.type
_entity.pdbx_description
1 polymer ?
#
loop_
_entity_poly.entity_id
_entity_poly.type
_entity_poly.pdbx_seq_one_letter_code
_entity_poly.pdbx_strand_id
1 'polypeptide(L)'
;MAMKLVLACFVLSIACTNAKTLHDTIKRQAGCAAPCPAVCAPACQPICCVPAPPPPPPPPPPPPPPPPPPPPPPPPPPPPQQPLPGNPGPPGRPGPAGPPGPPGPPGPPGPAGPPGQAGPGGPPGQPAPAPAPCPPICPTQCVASCPIYCCPAKKK
;
A
#
# COMPACT_ATOMS: atom_id res chain seq x y z
N MET A 1 -2.58 -65.91 -31.41
CA MET A 1 -3.22 -65.22 -30.26
C MET A 1 -2.27 -64.26 -29.52
N ALA A 2 -0.98 -64.57 -29.39
CA ALA A 2 0.00 -63.71 -28.70
C ALA A 2 0.09 -62.26 -29.22
N MET A 3 0.10 -62.01 -30.53
CA MET A 3 0.23 -60.66 -31.08
C MET A 3 -0.98 -59.75 -30.75
N LYS A 4 -2.19 -60.32 -30.66
CA LYS A 4 -3.41 -59.59 -30.25
C LYS A 4 -3.37 -59.21 -28.77
N LEU A 5 -2.79 -60.07 -27.93
CA LEU A 5 -2.58 -59.82 -26.50
C LEU A 5 -1.57 -58.67 -26.29
N VAL A 6 -0.45 -58.69 -27.03
CA VAL A 6 0.58 -57.64 -26.96
C VAL A 6 0.02 -56.28 -27.39
N LEU A 7 -0.74 -56.23 -28.49
CA LEU A 7 -1.41 -55.00 -28.93
C LEU A 7 -2.41 -54.49 -27.90
N ALA A 8 -3.19 -55.36 -27.27
CA ALA A 8 -4.15 -54.97 -26.22
C ALA A 8 -3.44 -54.38 -24.98
N CYS A 9 -2.34 -55.00 -24.52
CA CYS A 9 -1.54 -54.48 -23.40
C CYS A 9 -0.91 -53.13 -23.73
N PHE A 10 -0.44 -52.93 -24.96
CA PHE A 10 0.17 -51.69 -25.40
C PHE A 10 -0.86 -50.54 -25.46
N VAL A 11 -2.04 -50.79 -26.04
CA VAL A 11 -3.14 -49.82 -26.07
C VAL A 11 -3.62 -49.46 -24.66
N LEU A 12 -3.72 -50.45 -23.76
CA LEU A 12 -4.09 -50.20 -22.35
C LEU A 12 -3.04 -49.34 -21.63
N SER A 13 -1.75 -49.59 -21.87
CA SER A 13 -0.67 -48.80 -21.26
C SER A 13 -0.66 -47.34 -21.74
N ILE A 14 -0.90 -47.12 -23.03
CA ILE A 14 -1.05 -45.78 -23.61
C ILE A 14 -2.27 -45.08 -22.99
N ALA A 15 -3.41 -45.76 -22.87
CA ALA A 15 -4.61 -45.21 -22.25
C ALA A 15 -4.38 -44.82 -20.78
N CYS A 16 -3.71 -45.67 -19.99
CA CYS A 16 -3.37 -45.40 -18.60
C CYS A 16 -2.41 -44.20 -18.45
N THR A 17 -1.46 -44.05 -19.37
CA THR A 17 -0.51 -42.92 -19.36
C THR A 17 -1.22 -41.60 -19.64
N ASN A 18 -2.10 -41.56 -20.65
CA ASN A 18 -2.89 -40.37 -20.98
C ASN A 18 -3.87 -39.99 -19.86
N ALA A 19 -4.52 -40.97 -19.22
CA ALA A 19 -5.43 -40.73 -18.10
C ALA A 19 -4.71 -40.11 -16.90
N LYS A 20 -3.48 -40.56 -16.59
CA LYS A 20 -2.68 -40.02 -15.48
C LYS A 20 -2.22 -38.59 -15.75
N THR A 21 -1.84 -38.29 -17.00
CA THR A 21 -1.48 -36.93 -17.44
C THR A 21 -2.67 -35.96 -17.36
N LEU A 22 -3.86 -36.38 -17.79
CA LEU A 22 -5.05 -35.52 -17.74
C LEU A 22 -5.48 -35.21 -16.30
N HIS A 23 -5.39 -36.20 -15.40
CA HIS A 23 -5.73 -36.03 -13.99
C HIS A 23 -4.78 -35.06 -13.27
N ASP A 24 -3.49 -35.07 -13.63
CA ASP A 24 -2.50 -34.15 -13.08
C ASP A 24 -2.72 -32.71 -13.60
N THR A 25 -3.05 -32.56 -14.88
CA THR A 25 -3.34 -31.26 -15.49
C THR A 25 -4.64 -30.62 -14.95
N ILE A 26 -5.70 -31.40 -14.74
CA ILE A 26 -6.97 -30.88 -14.19
C ILE A 26 -6.81 -30.39 -12.75
N LYS A 27 -6.00 -31.08 -11.91
CA LYS A 27 -5.68 -30.59 -10.55
C LYS A 27 -4.90 -29.26 -10.56
N ARG A 28 -4.06 -29.03 -11.56
CA ARG A 28 -3.28 -27.79 -11.69
C ARG A 28 -4.14 -26.57 -12.05
N GLN A 29 -5.28 -26.77 -12.72
CA GLN A 29 -6.13 -25.68 -13.23
C GLN A 29 -7.42 -25.44 -12.46
N ALA A 30 -7.75 -26.26 -11.47
CA ALA A 30 -9.01 -26.14 -10.72
C ALA A 30 -9.15 -24.88 -9.85
N GLY A 31 -8.22 -23.91 -9.89
CA GLY A 31 -8.27 -22.72 -9.04
C GLY A 31 -7.57 -21.43 -9.50
N CYS A 32 -6.84 -21.41 -10.63
CA CYS A 32 -6.18 -20.19 -11.11
C CYS A 32 -6.72 -19.77 -12.49
N ALA A 33 -6.89 -18.46 -12.71
CA ALA A 33 -7.24 -17.90 -14.04
C ALA A 33 -6.05 -17.90 -15.04
N ALA A 34 -4.82 -18.10 -14.56
CA ALA A 34 -3.59 -18.14 -15.34
C ALA A 34 -2.81 -19.45 -15.09
N PRO A 35 -1.98 -19.91 -16.06
CA PRO A 35 -1.10 -21.06 -15.85
C PRO A 35 -0.14 -20.79 -14.68
N CYS A 36 -0.11 -21.73 -13.74
CA CYS A 36 0.68 -21.64 -12.52
C CYS A 36 2.19 -21.62 -12.84
N PRO A 37 2.98 -20.72 -12.24
CA PRO A 37 4.41 -20.62 -12.55
C PRO A 37 5.16 -21.89 -12.08
N ALA A 38 6.24 -22.25 -12.79
CA ALA A 38 6.99 -23.49 -12.54
C ALA A 38 7.52 -23.62 -11.10
N VAL A 39 7.71 -22.48 -10.41
CA VAL A 39 8.12 -22.42 -8.99
C VAL A 39 7.07 -22.98 -8.02
N CYS A 40 5.81 -23.08 -8.44
CA CYS A 40 4.70 -23.55 -7.60
C CYS A 40 4.23 -24.99 -7.94
N ALA A 41 4.90 -25.70 -8.84
CA ALA A 41 4.64 -27.13 -9.06
C ALA A 41 5.21 -27.96 -7.89
N PRO A 42 4.54 -29.04 -7.41
CA PRO A 42 3.38 -29.74 -7.99
C PRO A 42 2.01 -29.38 -7.37
N ALA A 43 1.96 -28.55 -6.32
CA ALA A 43 0.71 -28.18 -5.65
C ALA A 43 0.47 -26.67 -5.80
N CYS A 44 -0.36 -26.27 -6.77
CA CYS A 44 -0.79 -24.88 -6.91
C CYS A 44 -1.72 -24.51 -5.77
N GLN A 45 -1.10 -24.03 -4.69
CA GLN A 45 -1.78 -23.45 -3.55
C GLN A 45 -2.41 -22.10 -3.94
N PRO A 46 -3.51 -21.67 -3.29
CA PRO A 46 -4.21 -20.43 -3.61
C PRO A 46 -3.31 -19.18 -3.54
N ILE A 47 -2.21 -19.24 -2.77
CA ILE A 47 -1.18 -18.19 -2.68
C ILE A 47 -0.51 -17.87 -4.03
N CYS A 48 -0.38 -18.86 -4.92
CA CYS A 48 0.22 -18.67 -6.26
C CYS A 48 -0.81 -18.27 -7.32
N CYS A 49 -2.12 -18.30 -7.01
CA CYS A 49 -3.18 -17.91 -7.94
C CYS A 49 -3.58 -16.43 -7.83
N VAL A 50 -3.12 -15.71 -6.79
CA VAL A 50 -3.45 -14.29 -6.61
C VAL A 50 -2.62 -13.47 -7.61
N PRO A 51 -3.24 -12.71 -8.53
CA PRO A 51 -2.51 -11.78 -9.39
C PRO A 51 -1.61 -10.88 -8.54
N ALA A 52 -0.42 -10.56 -9.02
CA ALA A 52 0.42 -9.57 -8.35
C ALA A 52 -0.43 -8.32 -8.06
N PRO A 53 -0.38 -7.76 -6.84
CA PRO A 53 -1.13 -6.56 -6.53
C PRO A 53 -0.76 -5.45 -7.53
N PRO A 54 -1.69 -4.58 -7.92
CA PRO A 54 -1.37 -3.47 -8.82
C PRO A 54 -0.25 -2.63 -8.21
N PRO A 55 0.63 -2.03 -9.04
CA PRO A 55 1.66 -1.14 -8.54
C PRO A 55 1.01 0.01 -7.74
N PRO A 56 1.68 0.52 -6.68
CA PRO A 56 1.17 1.66 -5.94
C PRO A 56 0.99 2.87 -6.87
N PRO A 57 0.04 3.77 -6.60
CA PRO A 57 -0.12 5.00 -7.37
C PRO A 57 1.17 5.83 -7.30
N PRO A 58 1.49 6.62 -8.35
CA PRO A 58 2.63 7.52 -8.32
C PRO A 58 2.48 8.54 -7.18
N PRO A 59 3.59 9.03 -6.60
CA PRO A 59 3.55 10.06 -5.59
C PRO A 59 2.89 11.34 -6.14
N PRO A 60 2.23 12.14 -5.28
CA PRO A 60 1.67 13.42 -5.71
C PRO A 60 2.77 14.36 -6.22
N PRO A 61 2.45 15.28 -7.16
CA PRO A 61 3.41 16.26 -7.63
C PRO A 61 3.88 17.16 -6.47
N PRO A 62 5.12 17.69 -6.55
CA PRO A 62 5.61 18.63 -5.55
C PRO A 62 4.74 19.90 -5.51
N PRO A 63 4.63 20.56 -4.35
CA PRO A 63 3.91 21.82 -4.24
C PRO A 63 4.53 22.89 -5.17
N PRO A 64 3.73 23.86 -5.66
CA PRO A 64 4.24 24.95 -6.45
C PRO A 64 5.27 25.78 -5.64
N PRO A 65 6.25 26.39 -6.31
CA PRO A 65 7.21 27.26 -5.64
C PRO A 65 6.50 28.44 -4.97
N PRO A 66 7.05 28.98 -3.87
CA PRO A 66 6.50 30.17 -3.22
C PRO A 66 6.50 31.37 -4.18
N PRO A 67 5.57 32.32 -4.01
CA PRO A 67 5.56 33.54 -4.81
C PRO A 67 6.85 34.35 -4.59
N PRO A 68 7.29 35.14 -5.59
CA PRO A 68 8.45 36.01 -5.44
C PRO A 68 8.22 37.06 -4.33
N PRO A 69 9.29 37.53 -3.67
CA PRO A 69 9.17 38.59 -2.68
C PRO A 69 8.66 39.90 -3.30
N PRO A 70 8.00 40.76 -2.51
CA PRO A 70 7.53 42.06 -2.98
C PRO A 70 8.72 42.95 -3.38
N PRO A 71 8.53 43.90 -4.31
CA PRO A 71 9.58 44.85 -4.70
C PRO A 71 9.98 45.75 -3.52
N PRO A 72 11.23 46.25 -3.50
CA PRO A 72 11.68 47.17 -2.46
C PRO A 72 10.92 48.50 -2.53
N PRO A 73 10.79 49.22 -1.40
CA PRO A 73 10.16 50.54 -1.37
C PRO A 73 10.95 51.56 -2.20
N PRO A 74 10.28 52.59 -2.73
CA PRO A 74 10.96 53.65 -3.48
C PRO A 74 11.92 54.45 -2.59
N PRO A 75 13.02 54.99 -3.16
CA PRO A 75 13.96 55.80 -2.42
C PRO A 75 13.30 57.10 -1.90
N PRO A 76 13.79 57.65 -0.78
CA PRO A 76 13.28 58.91 -0.24
C PRO A 76 13.54 60.09 -1.20
N PRO A 77 12.69 61.12 -1.18
CA PRO A 77 12.86 62.30 -2.03
C PRO A 77 14.14 63.06 -1.67
N PRO A 78 14.81 63.68 -2.67
CA PRO A 78 16.00 64.47 -2.42
C PRO A 78 15.68 65.70 -1.56
N PRO A 79 16.63 66.15 -0.72
CA PRO A 79 16.45 67.33 0.11
C PRO A 79 16.30 68.61 -0.74
N PRO A 80 15.56 69.62 -0.25
CA PRO A 80 15.41 70.89 -0.94
C PRO A 80 16.76 71.61 -1.11
N GLN A 81 17.04 72.10 -2.32
CA GLN A 81 18.23 72.88 -2.60
C GLN A 81 18.01 74.37 -2.23
N GLN A 82 18.86 74.92 -1.37
CA GLN A 82 18.87 76.34 -1.00
C GLN A 82 19.84 77.15 -1.87
N PRO A 83 19.56 78.42 -2.25
CA PRO A 83 20.48 79.23 -3.06
C PRO A 83 21.39 80.20 -2.26
N LEU A 84 22.62 80.35 -2.81
CA LEU A 84 23.58 81.48 -2.82
C LEU A 84 24.67 81.71 -1.70
N PRO A 85 25.87 82.27 -2.06
CA PRO A 85 27.10 82.41 -1.23
C PRO A 85 27.33 83.84 -0.63
N GLY A 86 28.17 84.15 0.38
CA GLY A 86 29.04 83.40 1.32
C GLY A 86 29.67 84.32 2.39
N ASN A 87 30.00 83.79 3.58
CA ASN A 87 30.71 84.42 4.72
C ASN A 87 31.69 83.38 5.34
N PRO A 88 32.60 83.72 6.28
CA PRO A 88 33.68 82.83 6.77
C PRO A 88 33.22 81.41 7.09
N GLY A 89 34.04 80.42 6.71
CA GLY A 89 33.65 79.00 6.72
C GLY A 89 33.24 78.53 8.12
N PRO A 90 31.96 78.13 8.33
CA PRO A 90 31.55 77.54 9.60
C PRO A 90 32.32 76.23 9.84
N PRO A 91 32.45 75.79 11.11
CA PRO A 91 32.97 74.46 11.43
C PRO A 91 32.37 73.40 10.49
N GLY A 92 33.23 72.47 10.03
CA GLY A 92 32.80 71.41 9.13
C GLY A 92 31.52 70.77 9.66
N ARG A 93 30.51 70.63 8.79
CA ARG A 93 29.22 70.04 9.19
C ARG A 93 29.50 68.67 9.82
N PRO A 94 28.74 68.29 10.87
CA PRO A 94 28.76 66.90 11.34
C PRO A 94 28.70 65.97 10.14
N GLY A 95 29.54 64.93 10.15
CA GLY A 95 29.53 63.94 9.09
C GLY A 95 28.12 63.39 8.88
N PRO A 96 27.79 62.92 7.66
CA PRO A 96 26.49 62.31 7.43
C PRO A 96 26.27 61.17 8.43
N ALA A 97 25.02 60.99 8.86
CA ALA A 97 24.66 59.80 9.62
C ALA A 97 25.14 58.56 8.87
N GLY A 98 25.68 57.58 9.61
CA GLY A 98 26.09 56.31 9.02
C GLY A 98 24.91 55.65 8.29
N PRO A 99 25.18 54.78 7.31
CA PRO A 99 24.10 54.03 6.66
C PRO A 99 23.31 53.23 7.71
N PRO A 100 22.00 52.99 7.50
CA PRO A 100 21.25 52.04 8.30
C PRO A 100 21.99 50.71 8.39
N GLY A 101 21.92 50.05 9.55
CA GLY A 101 22.47 48.70 9.70
C GLY A 101 21.82 47.70 8.73
N PRO A 102 22.48 46.57 8.44
CA PRO A 102 21.87 45.53 7.62
C PRO A 102 20.58 45.01 8.29
N PRO A 103 19.61 44.49 7.51
CA PRO A 103 18.48 43.77 8.07
C PRO A 103 18.93 42.65 9.01
N GLY A 104 18.15 42.39 10.06
CA GLY A 104 18.41 41.26 10.96
C GLY A 104 18.35 39.91 10.21
N PRO A 105 18.94 38.84 10.77
CA PRO A 105 18.82 37.52 10.19
C PRO A 105 17.34 37.07 10.16
N PRO A 106 16.95 36.17 9.24
CA PRO A 106 15.66 35.52 9.28
C PRO A 106 15.39 34.87 10.64
N GLY A 107 14.11 34.85 11.05
CA GLY A 107 13.71 34.14 12.26
C GLY A 107 13.96 32.63 12.17
N PRO A 108 14.00 31.91 13.31
CA PRO A 108 14.12 30.46 13.30
C PRO A 108 12.90 29.81 12.61
N PRO A 109 13.05 28.58 12.08
CA PRO A 109 11.91 27.80 11.60
C PRO A 109 10.83 27.67 12.67
N GLY A 110 9.56 27.59 12.23
CA GLY A 110 8.45 27.31 13.13
C GLY A 110 8.54 25.92 13.77
N PRO A 111 7.81 25.66 14.87
CA PRO A 111 7.75 24.35 15.48
C PRO A 111 7.16 23.30 14.52
N ALA A 112 7.49 22.03 14.74
CA ALA A 112 6.86 20.93 14.02
C ALA A 112 5.34 20.92 14.25
N GLY A 113 4.57 20.53 13.24
CA GLY A 113 3.12 20.34 13.37
C GLY A 113 2.76 19.23 14.36
N PRO A 114 1.52 19.20 14.87
CA PRO A 114 1.06 18.12 15.72
C PRO A 114 1.06 16.77 14.97
N PRO A 115 1.19 15.63 15.67
CA PRO A 115 1.00 14.31 15.07
C PRO A 115 -0.35 14.20 14.33
N GLY A 116 -0.38 13.41 13.26
CA GLY A 116 -1.64 13.09 12.58
C GLY A 116 -2.63 12.39 13.50
N GLN A 117 -3.93 12.47 13.18
CA GLN A 117 -4.95 11.74 13.91
C GLN A 117 -4.77 10.23 13.75
N ALA A 118 -5.16 9.47 14.77
CA ALA A 118 -5.21 8.02 14.66
C ALA A 118 -6.11 7.60 13.48
N GLY A 119 -5.71 6.55 12.76
CA GLY A 119 -6.53 6.00 11.69
C GLY A 119 -7.87 5.48 12.21
N PRO A 120 -8.88 5.33 11.34
CA PRO A 120 -10.14 4.69 11.72
C PRO A 120 -9.88 3.25 12.19
N GLY A 121 -10.68 2.78 13.14
CA GLY A 121 -10.67 1.38 13.55
C GLY A 121 -10.94 0.45 12.35
N GLY A 122 -10.36 -0.75 12.38
CA GLY A 122 -10.64 -1.77 11.38
C GLY A 122 -12.12 -2.20 11.37
N PRO A 123 -12.62 -2.77 10.26
CA PRO A 123 -13.97 -3.30 10.21
C PRO A 123 -14.14 -4.45 11.22
N PRO A 124 -15.36 -4.70 11.73
CA PRO A 124 -15.66 -5.88 12.53
C PRO A 124 -15.22 -7.17 11.83
N GLY A 125 -14.79 -8.16 12.61
CA GLY A 125 -14.48 -9.49 12.09
C GLY A 125 -15.71 -10.13 11.42
N GLN A 126 -15.48 -11.00 10.45
CA GLN A 126 -16.56 -11.78 9.83
C GLN A 126 -17.19 -12.72 10.88
N PRO A 127 -18.52 -12.97 10.80
CA PRO A 127 -19.16 -13.98 11.63
C PRO A 127 -18.48 -15.35 11.51
N ALA A 128 -18.48 -16.12 12.59
CA ALA A 128 -17.98 -17.49 12.55
C ALA A 128 -18.82 -18.32 11.55
N PRO A 129 -18.20 -19.24 10.79
CA PRO A 129 -18.93 -20.18 9.96
C PRO A 129 -19.96 -20.96 10.78
N ALA A 130 -21.09 -21.31 10.17
CA ALA A 130 -22.07 -22.18 10.80
C ALA A 130 -21.42 -23.52 11.21
N PRO A 131 -21.83 -24.12 12.34
CA PRO A 131 -21.33 -25.43 12.74
C PRO A 131 -21.62 -26.46 11.65
N ALA A 132 -20.70 -27.39 11.44
CA ALA A 132 -20.86 -28.45 10.45
C ALA A 132 -22.12 -29.28 10.73
N PRO A 133 -22.85 -29.73 9.69
CA PRO A 133 -24.04 -30.56 9.87
C PRO A 133 -23.71 -31.84 10.63
N CYS A 134 -24.64 -32.28 11.47
CA CYS A 134 -24.46 -33.48 12.27
C CYS A 134 -24.42 -34.74 11.39
N PRO A 135 -23.50 -35.69 11.66
CA PRO A 135 -23.58 -37.02 11.05
C PRO A 135 -24.91 -37.69 11.39
N PRO A 136 -25.52 -38.46 10.46
CA PRO A 136 -26.86 -39.04 10.64
C PRO A 136 -26.95 -40.05 11.79
N ILE A 137 -25.82 -40.64 12.19
CA ILE A 137 -25.72 -41.55 13.35
C ILE A 137 -25.83 -40.80 14.68
N CYS A 138 -25.35 -39.57 14.78
CA CYS A 138 -25.24 -38.84 16.03
C CYS A 138 -26.56 -38.48 16.75
N PRO A 139 -27.67 -38.16 16.07
CA PRO A 139 -28.93 -37.88 16.76
C PRO A 139 -29.57 -39.13 17.39
N THR A 140 -29.30 -40.33 16.87
CA THR A 140 -29.89 -41.60 17.35
C THR A 140 -28.92 -42.44 18.19
N GLN A 141 -27.61 -42.32 17.95
CA GLN A 141 -26.55 -43.06 18.62
C GLN A 141 -25.39 -42.10 18.94
N CYS A 142 -25.40 -41.50 20.14
CA CYS A 142 -24.33 -40.63 20.59
C CYS A 142 -23.09 -41.47 20.95
N VAL A 143 -22.17 -41.60 20.00
CA VAL A 143 -20.87 -42.26 20.16
C VAL A 143 -19.75 -41.23 20.37
N ALA A 144 -18.58 -41.66 20.83
CA ALA A 144 -17.46 -40.77 21.14
C ALA A 144 -16.93 -39.93 19.95
N SER A 145 -17.25 -40.32 18.70
CA SER A 145 -16.90 -39.57 17.49
C SER A 145 -17.89 -38.46 17.13
N CYS A 146 -19.05 -38.39 17.80
CA CYS A 146 -20.04 -37.37 17.53
C CYS A 146 -19.64 -36.03 18.17
N PRO A 147 -19.74 -34.91 17.43
CA PRO A 147 -19.60 -33.59 18.03
C PRO A 147 -20.61 -33.42 19.16
N ILE A 148 -20.19 -32.84 20.29
CA ILE A 148 -21.01 -32.72 21.50
C ILE A 148 -22.32 -31.96 21.23
N TYR A 149 -22.29 -30.98 20.32
CA TYR A 149 -23.48 -30.21 19.93
C TYR A 149 -24.53 -31.03 19.15
N CYS A 150 -24.19 -32.22 18.66
CA CYS A 150 -25.08 -33.13 17.95
C CYS A 150 -25.76 -34.16 18.85
N CYS A 151 -25.38 -34.27 20.12
CA CYS A 151 -25.90 -35.29 21.03
C CYS A 151 -27.07 -34.74 21.87
N PRO A 152 -28.32 -35.23 21.68
CA PRO A 152 -29.50 -34.70 22.37
C PRO A 152 -29.50 -34.94 23.89
N ALA A 153 -28.71 -35.92 24.38
CA ALA A 153 -28.68 -36.32 25.78
C ALA A 153 -27.86 -35.39 26.71
N LYS A 154 -27.23 -34.32 26.19
CA LYS A 154 -26.45 -33.33 26.99
C LYS A 154 -27.14 -31.98 27.17
N LYS A 155 -28.47 -31.90 27.00
CA LYS A 155 -29.28 -30.78 27.48
C LYS A 155 -29.88 -31.14 28.84
N LYS A 156 -29.11 -30.97 29.90
CA LYS A 156 -29.62 -30.86 31.27
C LYS A 156 -29.18 -29.51 31.81
#